data_AF-A0A2A5FJ79-F1
#
_entry.id   AF-A0A2A5FJ79-F1
#
_cell.length_a   1.000
_cell.length_b   1.000
_cell.length_c   1.000
_cell.angle_alpha   90.00
_cell.angle_beta   90.00
_cell.angle_gamma   90.00
#
_symmetry.space_group_name_H-M   'P 1'
#
loop_
_entity.id
_entity.type
_entity.pdbx_description
1 polymer ?
#
loop_
_entity_poly.entity_id
_entity_poly.type
_entity_poly.pdbx_seq_one_letter_code
_entity_poly.pdbx_strand_id
1 'polypeptide(L)'
;MFIFATIYLGYVYYTTHFVTPWHASSDQKGYNAVIINYSDEVLTAANEFNLPYTYLMSLIQLECSGIKPAGSRFEPHVFKRLKDVRDGRRKNYENVTAKHLSDATDEALKNLATSWGPFQLMGYKCILLDVKIKDIRGDNGVYHGAEWINRTYGNRLRKGEYKNCFHLHNTGKTYPKSGIPTTHDPQYVPRGLAGIKRFSKTEKKNTKR
;
A
#
# COMPACT_ATOMS: atom_id res chain seq x y z
N MET A 1 6.19 -3.15 -38.37
CA MET A 1 6.68 -2.61 -37.07
C MET A 1 5.68 -1.65 -36.41
N PHE A 2 5.06 -0.71 -37.14
CA PHE A 2 4.11 0.26 -36.58
C PHE A 2 2.81 -0.33 -35.99
N ILE A 3 2.20 -1.34 -36.62
CA ILE A 3 0.94 -1.96 -36.12
C ILE A 3 1.16 -2.58 -34.73
N PHE A 4 2.27 -3.30 -34.54
CA PHE A 4 2.60 -3.90 -33.24
C PHE A 4 2.88 -2.84 -32.16
N ALA A 5 3.50 -1.72 -32.51
CA ALA A 5 3.71 -0.60 -31.59
C ALA A 5 2.38 0.04 -31.16
N THR A 6 1.46 0.28 -32.10
CA THR A 6 0.14 0.86 -31.80
C THR A 6 -0.71 -0.09 -30.94
N ILE A 7 -0.72 -1.39 -31.25
CA ILE A 7 -1.43 -2.39 -30.45
C ILE A 7 -0.83 -2.47 -29.04
N TYR A 8 0.51 -2.47 -28.93
CA TYR A 8 1.19 -2.48 -27.65
C TYR A 8 0.86 -1.24 -26.81
N LEU A 9 0.91 -0.04 -27.40
CA LEU A 9 0.53 1.21 -26.74
C LEU A 9 -0.94 1.20 -26.32
N GLY A 10 -1.84 0.69 -27.17
CA GLY A 10 -3.26 0.51 -26.85
C GLY A 10 -3.45 -0.45 -25.68
N TYR A 11 -2.69 -1.55 -25.62
CA TYR A 11 -2.72 -2.50 -24.52
C TYR A 11 -2.19 -1.89 -23.20
N VAL A 12 -1.06 -1.18 -23.24
CA VAL A 12 -0.53 -0.46 -22.08
C VAL A 12 -1.50 0.60 -21.59
N TYR A 13 -2.11 1.36 -22.51
CA TYR A 13 -3.13 2.34 -22.14
C TYR A 13 -4.34 1.66 -21.49
N TYR A 14 -4.86 0.59 -22.09
CA TYR A 14 -6.00 -0.15 -21.54
C TYR A 14 -5.71 -0.69 -20.14
N THR A 15 -4.56 -1.34 -19.96
CA THR A 15 -4.17 -1.95 -18.68
C THR A 15 -3.81 -0.94 -17.59
N THR A 16 -3.53 0.32 -17.93
CA THR A 16 -3.28 1.38 -16.94
C THR A 16 -4.53 2.17 -16.56
N HIS A 17 -5.65 1.97 -17.26
CA HIS A 17 -6.90 2.71 -17.07
C HIS A 17 -8.10 1.81 -16.71
N PHE A 18 -8.10 0.56 -17.13
CA PHE A 18 -9.22 -0.37 -16.95
C PHE A 18 -8.76 -1.66 -16.28
N VAL A 19 -9.61 -2.21 -15.42
CA VAL A 19 -9.37 -3.52 -14.79
C VAL A 19 -9.68 -4.61 -15.80
N THR A 20 -8.73 -5.52 -16.04
CA THR A 20 -8.96 -6.64 -16.94
C THR A 20 -9.91 -7.68 -16.32
N PRO A 21 -10.62 -8.50 -17.13
CA PRO A 21 -11.54 -9.51 -16.62
C PRO A 21 -10.90 -10.50 -15.63
N TRP A 22 -9.64 -10.88 -15.87
CA TRP A 22 -8.92 -11.81 -15.00
C TRP A 22 -8.65 -11.21 -13.62
N HIS A 23 -8.20 -9.95 -13.55
CA HIS A 23 -8.01 -9.25 -12.29
C HIS A 23 -9.34 -9.01 -11.56
N ALA A 24 -10.40 -8.65 -12.28
CA ALA A 24 -11.73 -8.47 -11.70
C ALA A 24 -12.24 -9.74 -11.00
N SER A 25 -12.01 -10.91 -11.61
CA SER A 25 -12.36 -12.21 -11.03
C SER A 25 -11.54 -12.54 -9.78
N SER A 26 -10.23 -12.31 -9.82
CA SER A 26 -9.34 -12.52 -8.67
C SER A 26 -9.71 -11.60 -7.49
N ASP A 27 -9.97 -10.33 -7.77
CA ASP A 27 -10.41 -9.36 -6.77
C ASP A 27 -11.73 -9.79 -6.12
N GLN A 28 -12.67 -10.35 -6.89
CA GLN A 28 -13.94 -10.82 -6.33
C GLN A 28 -13.72 -11.94 -5.29
N LYS A 29 -12.69 -12.78 -5.45
CA LYS A 29 -12.34 -13.80 -4.44
C LYS A 29 -11.77 -13.18 -3.17
N GLY A 30 -10.82 -12.24 -3.31
CA GLY A 30 -10.22 -11.55 -2.16
C GLY A 30 -11.20 -10.67 -1.39
N TYR A 31 -12.27 -10.19 -2.04
CA TYR A 31 -13.25 -9.27 -1.45
C TYR A 31 -13.88 -9.80 -0.16
N ASN A 32 -14.35 -11.06 -0.15
CA ASN A 32 -14.98 -11.63 1.04
C ASN A 32 -13.97 -11.79 2.20
N ALA A 33 -12.74 -12.20 1.88
CA ALA A 33 -11.69 -12.37 2.89
C ALA A 33 -11.36 -11.04 3.58
N VAL A 34 -11.26 -9.94 2.82
CA VAL A 34 -10.99 -8.61 3.40
C VAL A 34 -12.10 -8.20 4.37
N ILE A 35 -13.37 -8.40 3.99
CA ILE A 35 -14.50 -8.06 4.88
C ILE A 35 -14.43 -8.88 6.16
N ILE A 36 -14.32 -10.19 6.05
CA ILE A 36 -14.35 -11.09 7.21
C ILE A 36 -13.18 -10.80 8.15
N ASN A 37 -11.99 -10.55 7.62
CA ASN A 37 -10.78 -10.52 8.43
C ASN A 37 -10.37 -9.13 8.94
N TYR A 38 -10.83 -8.06 8.27
CA TYR A 38 -10.32 -6.70 8.50
C TYR A 38 -11.39 -5.62 8.64
N SER A 39 -12.67 -5.88 8.33
CA SER A 39 -13.72 -4.84 8.33
C SER A 39 -13.77 -4.02 9.62
N ASP A 40 -13.84 -4.67 10.77
CA ASP A 40 -14.05 -3.99 12.06
C ASP A 40 -12.83 -3.17 12.50
N GLU A 41 -11.62 -3.73 12.33
CA GLU A 41 -10.37 -3.03 12.60
C GLU A 41 -10.19 -1.83 11.68
N VAL A 42 -10.52 -2.00 10.39
CA VAL A 42 -10.42 -0.93 9.39
C VAL A 42 -11.46 0.16 9.65
N LEU A 43 -12.68 -0.19 10.06
CA LEU A 43 -13.69 0.80 10.43
C LEU A 43 -13.24 1.64 11.62
N THR A 44 -12.68 0.99 12.64
CA THR A 44 -12.12 1.66 13.82
C THR A 44 -11.02 2.63 13.43
N ALA A 45 -10.03 2.17 12.65
CA ALA A 45 -8.92 3.00 12.20
C ALA A 45 -9.36 4.12 11.23
N ALA A 46 -10.35 3.86 10.37
CA ALA A 46 -10.92 4.84 9.46
C ALA A 46 -11.57 5.99 10.23
N ASN A 47 -12.33 5.68 11.28
CA ASN A 47 -12.96 6.68 12.14
C ASN A 47 -11.91 7.48 12.92
N GLU A 48 -10.95 6.81 13.55
CA GLU A 48 -9.88 7.43 14.34
C GLU A 48 -9.09 8.47 13.52
N PHE A 49 -8.66 8.09 12.31
CA PHE A 49 -7.80 8.95 11.50
C PHE A 49 -8.55 9.80 10.47
N ASN A 50 -9.88 9.77 10.48
CA ASN A 50 -10.74 10.37 9.47
C ASN A 50 -10.24 10.04 8.05
N LEU A 51 -10.16 8.74 7.76
CA LEU A 51 -9.75 8.18 6.48
C LEU A 51 -10.90 7.43 5.83
N PRO A 52 -10.99 7.39 4.49
CA PRO A 52 -12.05 6.65 3.81
C PRO A 52 -11.92 5.13 4.04
N TYR A 53 -12.87 4.54 4.76
CA TYR A 53 -12.96 3.09 5.00
C TYR A 53 -12.80 2.28 3.70
N THR A 54 -13.52 2.68 2.66
CA THR A 54 -13.49 2.00 1.35
C THR A 54 -12.14 2.04 0.65
N TYR A 55 -11.33 3.09 0.88
CA TYR A 55 -9.96 3.15 0.40
C TYR A 55 -9.08 2.15 1.14
N LEU A 56 -9.15 2.11 2.47
CA LEU A 56 -8.35 1.20 3.29
C LEU A 56 -8.66 -0.26 2.97
N MET A 57 -9.94 -0.63 2.90
CA MET A 57 -10.38 -1.98 2.50
C MET A 57 -9.87 -2.35 1.11
N SER A 58 -9.98 -1.41 0.15
CA SER A 58 -9.47 -1.63 -1.20
C SER A 58 -7.95 -1.80 -1.23
N LEU A 59 -7.22 -1.09 -0.38
CA LEU A 59 -5.77 -1.20 -0.32
C LEU A 59 -5.34 -2.54 0.26
N ILE A 60 -5.94 -2.97 1.39
CA ILE A 60 -5.67 -4.29 1.98
C ILE A 60 -5.94 -5.41 0.97
N GLN A 61 -6.99 -5.28 0.17
CA GLN A 61 -7.28 -6.23 -0.89
C GLN A 61 -6.14 -6.34 -1.92
N LEU A 62 -5.53 -5.21 -2.30
CA LEU A 62 -4.40 -5.22 -3.23
C LEU A 62 -3.13 -5.78 -2.59
N GLU A 63 -2.87 -5.40 -1.35
CA GLU A 63 -1.60 -5.64 -0.67
C GLU A 63 -1.49 -7.07 -0.13
N CYS A 64 -2.58 -7.65 0.38
CA CYS A 64 -2.56 -9.00 0.95
C CYS A 64 -3.73 -9.90 0.54
N SER A 65 -4.60 -9.47 -0.38
CA SER A 65 -5.79 -10.22 -0.79
C SER A 65 -6.77 -10.55 0.35
N GLY A 66 -6.66 -9.83 1.49
CA GLY A 66 -7.46 -10.11 2.69
C GLY A 66 -6.98 -11.32 3.50
N ILE A 67 -5.82 -11.89 3.21
CA ILE A 67 -5.24 -13.00 4.00
C ILE A 67 -4.80 -12.49 5.38
N LYS A 68 -5.08 -13.25 6.44
CA LYS A 68 -4.67 -12.98 7.83
C LYS A 68 -4.06 -14.24 8.46
N PRO A 69 -2.86 -14.19 9.05
CA PRO A 69 -1.95 -13.04 9.08
C PRO A 69 -1.47 -12.68 7.67
N ALA A 70 -1.26 -11.39 7.41
CA ALA A 70 -0.73 -10.94 6.13
C ALA A 70 0.70 -11.45 5.92
N GLY A 71 1.04 -11.77 4.66
CA GLY A 71 2.39 -12.17 4.29
C GLY A 71 3.41 -11.04 4.48
N SER A 72 4.69 -11.36 4.27
CA SER A 72 5.80 -10.41 4.35
C SER A 72 6.70 -10.55 3.13
N ARG A 73 7.33 -9.46 2.71
CA ARG A 73 8.25 -9.48 1.56
C ARG A 73 9.52 -8.70 1.86
N PHE A 74 10.66 -9.39 1.78
CA PHE A 74 11.98 -8.76 1.90
C PHE A 74 12.35 -8.02 0.62
N GLU A 75 12.86 -6.80 0.75
CA GLU A 75 13.33 -5.97 -0.37
C GLU A 75 14.85 -5.78 -0.32
N PRO A 76 15.64 -6.57 -1.08
CA PRO A 76 17.12 -6.52 -1.03
C PRO A 76 17.69 -5.13 -1.30
N HIS A 77 17.04 -4.38 -2.19
CA HIS A 77 17.46 -3.04 -2.54
C HIS A 77 17.25 -2.05 -1.38
N VAL A 78 16.18 -2.22 -0.58
CA VAL A 78 15.94 -1.42 0.63
C VAL A 78 16.97 -1.77 1.70
N PHE A 79 17.25 -3.05 1.90
CA PHE A 79 18.28 -3.51 2.84
C PHE A 79 19.64 -2.88 2.55
N LYS A 80 20.08 -2.93 1.28
CA LYS A 80 21.34 -2.30 0.86
C LYS A 80 21.35 -0.79 1.20
N ARG A 81 20.25 -0.09 0.92
CA ARG A 81 20.13 1.35 1.21
C ARG A 81 20.15 1.68 2.70
N LEU A 82 19.51 0.88 3.54
CA LEU A 82 19.54 1.05 4.99
C LEU A 82 20.94 0.76 5.55
N LYS A 83 21.60 -0.28 5.03
CA LYS A 83 23.00 -0.60 5.36
C LYS A 83 23.94 0.53 4.97
N ASP A 84 23.78 1.13 3.79
CA ASP A 84 24.55 2.29 3.39
C ASP A 84 24.34 3.49 4.32
N VAL A 85 23.13 3.70 4.88
CA VAL A 85 22.86 4.74 5.87
C VAL A 85 23.56 4.45 7.20
N ARG A 86 23.42 3.23 7.72
CA ARG A 86 24.09 2.81 8.97
C ARG A 86 25.60 2.98 8.87
N ASP A 87 26.19 2.53 7.76
CA ASP A 87 27.63 2.52 7.55
C ASP A 87 28.18 3.90 7.12
N GLY A 88 27.37 4.96 7.13
CA GLY A 88 27.78 6.33 6.78
C GLY A 88 28.03 6.58 5.29
N ARG A 89 27.78 5.60 4.42
CA ARG A 89 27.91 5.70 2.94
C ARG A 89 26.77 6.47 2.28
N ARG A 90 25.69 6.71 3.03
CA ARG A 90 24.54 7.52 2.63
C ARG A 90 24.09 8.39 3.80
N LYS A 91 23.77 9.66 3.54
CA LYS A 91 23.30 10.60 4.57
C LYS A 91 22.00 10.14 5.25
N ASN A 92 21.00 9.76 4.46
CA ASN A 92 19.69 9.31 4.93
C ASN A 92 18.98 8.48 3.86
N TYR A 93 17.98 7.69 4.28
CA TYR A 93 17.02 7.04 3.40
C TYR A 93 15.62 7.40 3.85
N GLU A 94 14.96 8.28 3.09
CA GLU A 94 13.76 8.98 3.54
C GLU A 94 14.00 9.66 4.90
N ASN A 95 13.24 9.33 5.94
CA ASN A 95 13.37 9.85 7.30
C ASN A 95 14.39 9.06 8.16
N VAL A 96 14.98 7.99 7.64
CA VAL A 96 15.94 7.16 8.37
C VAL A 96 17.34 7.75 8.29
N THR A 97 17.97 7.98 9.44
CA THR A 97 19.32 8.54 9.58
C THR A 97 20.25 7.52 10.23
N ALA A 98 21.56 7.75 10.16
CA ALA A 98 22.55 6.88 10.82
C ALA A 98 22.29 6.72 12.33
N LYS A 99 21.79 7.77 13.00
CA LYS A 99 21.42 7.74 14.42
C LYS A 99 20.32 6.72 14.73
N HIS A 100 19.38 6.50 13.80
CA HIS A 100 18.32 5.51 13.98
C HIS A 100 18.81 4.07 13.84
N LEU A 101 19.99 3.86 13.25
CA LEU A 101 20.51 2.54 12.86
C LEU A 101 21.83 2.19 13.57
N SER A 102 22.34 3.03 14.47
CA SER A 102 23.70 2.93 15.00
C SER A 102 24.00 1.61 15.71
N ASP A 103 22.98 0.97 16.28
CA ASP A 103 23.03 -0.31 16.98
C ASP A 103 22.34 -1.45 16.20
N ALA A 104 21.88 -1.20 14.97
CA ALA A 104 21.13 -2.16 14.18
C ALA A 104 22.03 -3.24 13.56
N THR A 105 21.81 -4.50 13.95
CA THR A 105 22.42 -5.68 13.31
C THR A 105 21.94 -5.83 11.86
N ASP A 106 22.64 -6.62 11.04
CA ASP A 106 22.19 -6.93 9.68
C ASP A 106 20.83 -7.66 9.69
N GLU A 107 20.51 -8.43 10.72
CA GLU A 107 19.19 -9.04 10.90
C GLU A 107 18.10 -8.00 11.21
N ALA A 108 18.40 -7.02 12.07
CA ALA A 108 17.50 -5.90 12.33
C ALA A 108 17.26 -5.09 11.05
N LEU A 109 18.32 -4.82 10.27
CA LEU A 109 18.21 -4.15 8.97
C LEU A 109 17.37 -4.97 7.97
N LYS A 110 17.48 -6.30 7.96
CA LYS A 110 16.63 -7.16 7.13
C LYS A 110 15.16 -7.01 7.51
N ASN A 111 14.83 -7.01 8.80
CA ASN A 111 13.46 -6.80 9.27
C ASN A 111 12.92 -5.41 8.91
N LEU A 112 13.75 -4.37 9.00
CA LEU A 112 13.41 -3.01 8.56
C LEU A 112 13.21 -2.93 7.04
N ALA A 113 13.91 -3.76 6.27
CA ALA A 113 13.79 -3.86 4.82
C ALA A 113 12.70 -4.84 4.34
N THR A 114 11.84 -5.34 5.22
CA THR A 114 10.73 -6.22 4.89
C THR A 114 9.41 -5.46 5.02
N SER A 115 8.46 -5.68 4.11
CA SER A 115 7.08 -5.20 4.26
C SER A 115 6.28 -6.09 5.21
N TRP A 116 5.42 -5.48 6.02
CA TRP A 116 4.64 -6.17 7.05
C TRP A 116 3.18 -5.74 7.05
N GLY A 117 2.33 -6.64 7.54
CA GLY A 117 0.93 -6.33 7.83
C GLY A 117 0.05 -6.18 6.59
N PRO A 118 -1.23 -5.84 6.81
CA PRO A 118 -2.25 -5.87 5.77
C PRO A 118 -2.08 -4.77 4.70
N PHE A 119 -1.35 -3.70 5.03
CA PHE A 119 -0.98 -2.64 4.09
C PHE A 119 0.43 -2.80 3.50
N GLN A 120 1.11 -3.94 3.75
CA GLN A 120 2.49 -4.18 3.30
C GLN A 120 3.44 -3.00 3.61
N LEU A 121 3.35 -2.47 4.83
CA LEU A 121 4.15 -1.34 5.25
C LEU A 121 5.61 -1.75 5.45
N MET A 122 6.56 -1.04 4.81
CA MET A 122 7.98 -1.32 5.00
C MET A 122 8.41 -1.16 6.47
N GLY A 123 9.19 -2.10 6.98
CA GLY A 123 9.56 -2.18 8.40
C GLY A 123 10.20 -0.90 8.94
N TYR A 124 11.06 -0.24 8.16
CA TYR A 124 11.71 1.01 8.57
C TYR A 124 10.73 2.18 8.80
N LYS A 125 9.48 2.08 8.33
CA LYS A 125 8.45 3.08 8.63
C LYS A 125 8.08 3.11 10.10
N CYS A 126 8.36 2.05 10.87
CA CYS A 126 8.16 2.05 12.33
C CYS A 126 8.95 3.16 13.02
N ILE A 127 10.09 3.58 12.45
CA ILE A 127 10.91 4.69 12.94
C ILE A 127 10.15 6.03 12.84
N LEU A 128 9.38 6.26 11.77
CA LEU A 128 8.57 7.48 11.63
C LEU A 128 7.39 7.51 12.60
N LEU A 129 6.85 6.33 12.90
CA LEU A 129 5.70 6.15 13.77
C LEU A 129 6.08 6.14 15.26
N ASP A 130 7.38 6.01 15.57
CA ASP A 130 7.88 5.78 16.93
C ASP A 130 7.29 4.51 17.57
N VAL A 131 7.25 3.42 16.79
CA VAL A 131 6.76 2.10 17.20
C VAL A 131 7.74 0.99 16.82
N LYS A 132 7.51 -0.24 17.29
CA LYS A 132 8.36 -1.39 16.97
C LYS A 132 7.82 -2.16 15.76
N ILE A 133 8.69 -2.91 15.08
CA ILE A 133 8.29 -3.79 13.96
C ILE A 133 7.20 -4.79 14.39
N LYS A 134 7.22 -5.23 15.65
CA LYS A 134 6.18 -6.14 16.17
C LYS A 134 4.78 -5.52 16.15
N ASP A 135 4.66 -4.20 16.25
CA ASP A 135 3.38 -3.50 16.33
C ASP A 135 2.76 -3.35 14.93
N ILE A 136 3.59 -3.14 13.90
CA ILE A 136 3.14 -3.09 12.49
C ILE A 136 2.87 -4.48 11.88
N ARG A 137 3.50 -5.55 12.40
CA ARG A 137 3.30 -6.93 11.91
C ARG A 137 2.20 -7.69 12.66
N GLY A 138 1.91 -7.30 13.90
CA GLY A 138 1.01 -8.00 14.81
C GLY A 138 -0.44 -7.52 14.71
N ASP A 139 -1.19 -7.72 15.77
CA ASP A 139 -2.64 -7.46 15.84
C ASP A 139 -3.00 -5.98 15.59
N ASN A 140 -2.07 -5.05 15.86
CA ASN A 140 -2.24 -3.61 15.61
C ASN A 140 -1.81 -3.17 14.20
N GLY A 141 -1.54 -4.12 13.28
CA GLY A 141 -1.03 -3.82 11.94
C GLY A 141 -1.96 -2.93 11.11
N VAL A 142 -3.29 -3.05 11.28
CA VAL A 142 -4.26 -2.15 10.64
C VAL A 142 -4.12 -0.73 11.20
N TYR A 143 -4.10 -0.58 12.52
CA TYR A 143 -4.03 0.73 13.18
C TYR A 143 -2.77 1.50 12.76
N HIS A 144 -1.59 0.92 12.94
CA HIS A 144 -0.33 1.61 12.62
C HIS A 144 -0.13 1.80 11.11
N GLY A 145 -0.63 0.89 10.28
CA GLY A 145 -0.65 1.09 8.83
C GLY A 145 -1.53 2.27 8.44
N ALA A 146 -2.74 2.38 8.99
CA ALA A 146 -3.64 3.51 8.75
C ALA A 146 -3.06 4.84 9.30
N GLU A 147 -2.38 4.80 10.45
CA GLU A 147 -1.67 5.96 11.00
C GLU A 147 -0.58 6.46 10.04
N TRP A 148 0.24 5.56 9.51
CA TRP A 148 1.27 5.92 8.53
C TRP A 148 0.67 6.51 7.25
N ILE A 149 -0.43 5.92 6.77
CA ILE A 149 -1.19 6.43 5.63
C ILE A 149 -1.69 7.85 5.91
N ASN A 150 -2.27 8.08 7.09
CA ASN A 150 -2.75 9.41 7.49
C ASN A 150 -1.63 10.45 7.48
N ARG A 151 -0.50 10.15 8.13
CA ARG A 151 0.67 11.05 8.22
C ARG A 151 1.28 11.35 6.85
N THR A 152 1.30 10.37 5.95
CA THR A 152 2.01 10.46 4.68
C THR A 152 1.17 11.10 3.58
N TYR A 153 -0.10 10.70 3.46
CA TYR A 153 -0.96 11.15 2.37
C TYR A 153 -2.47 11.24 2.73
N GLY A 154 -2.82 11.21 4.01
CA GLY A 154 -4.21 11.34 4.49
C GLY A 154 -4.92 12.61 4.02
N ASN A 155 -4.20 13.73 3.93
CA ASN A 155 -4.77 14.99 3.41
C ASN A 155 -5.23 14.88 1.95
N ARG A 156 -4.57 14.05 1.14
CA ARG A 156 -4.98 13.79 -0.26
C ARG A 156 -6.16 12.82 -0.31
N LEU A 157 -6.18 11.83 0.59
CA LEU A 157 -7.33 10.92 0.72
C LEU A 157 -8.61 11.66 1.06
N ARG A 158 -8.55 12.57 2.03
CA ARG A 158 -9.70 13.41 2.42
C ARG A 158 -10.20 14.33 1.29
N LYS A 159 -9.33 14.67 0.33
CA LYS A 159 -9.69 15.41 -0.89
C LYS A 159 -10.18 14.53 -2.04
N GLY A 160 -10.27 13.21 -1.83
CA GLY A 160 -10.69 12.26 -2.87
C GLY A 160 -9.64 12.00 -3.96
N GLU A 161 -8.37 12.36 -3.74
CA GLU A 161 -7.28 12.14 -4.71
C GLU A 161 -6.81 10.67 -4.76
N TYR A 162 -7.73 9.70 -4.82
CA TYR A 162 -7.46 8.27 -4.66
C TYR A 162 -6.44 7.73 -5.66
N LYS A 163 -6.50 8.20 -6.92
CA LYS A 163 -5.56 7.79 -7.97
C LYS A 163 -4.12 8.13 -7.59
N ASN A 164 -3.89 9.33 -7.04
CA ASN A 164 -2.58 9.75 -6.54
C ASN A 164 -2.17 8.93 -5.32
N CYS A 165 -3.11 8.64 -4.42
CA CYS A 165 -2.84 7.93 -3.18
C CYS A 165 -2.40 6.48 -3.42
N PHE A 166 -3.09 5.72 -4.30
CA PHE A 166 -2.65 4.37 -4.66
C PHE A 166 -1.26 4.37 -5.29
N HIS A 167 -1.01 5.28 -6.24
CA HIS A 167 0.30 5.37 -6.88
C HIS A 167 1.40 5.75 -5.87
N LEU A 168 1.10 6.66 -4.94
CA LEU A 168 2.02 7.08 -3.89
C LEU A 168 2.31 5.94 -2.91
N HIS A 169 1.30 5.14 -2.55
CA HIS A 169 1.51 3.97 -1.71
C HIS A 169 2.45 2.96 -2.37
N ASN A 170 2.23 2.66 -3.65
CA ASN A 170 3.02 1.67 -4.37
C ASN A 170 4.45 2.13 -4.73
N THR A 171 4.63 3.42 -5.00
CA THR A 171 5.87 3.93 -5.63
C THR A 171 6.59 5.02 -4.84
N GLY A 172 5.94 5.59 -3.82
CA GLY A 172 6.38 6.80 -3.14
C GLY A 172 6.18 8.10 -3.94
N LYS A 173 5.55 8.05 -5.13
CA LYS A 173 5.34 9.22 -6.00
C LYS A 173 3.87 9.39 -6.37
N THR A 174 3.43 10.63 -6.59
CA THR A 174 2.08 10.88 -7.15
C THR A 174 1.96 10.34 -8.57
N TYR A 175 0.72 10.08 -9.00
CA TYR A 175 0.46 9.64 -10.37
C TYR A 175 0.95 10.71 -11.37
N PRO A 176 1.62 10.32 -12.48
CA PRO A 176 2.17 11.30 -13.40
C PRO A 176 1.08 12.11 -14.11
N LYS A 177 1.32 13.41 -14.29
CA LYS A 177 0.42 14.29 -15.07
C LYS A 177 0.46 14.02 -16.57
N SER A 178 1.58 13.48 -17.05
CA SER A 178 1.83 13.13 -18.46
C SER A 178 2.72 11.89 -18.54
N GLY A 179 2.53 11.08 -19.57
CA GLY A 179 3.28 9.83 -19.75
C GLY A 179 2.68 8.63 -19.02
N ILE A 180 3.32 7.48 -19.17
CA ILE A 180 2.85 6.20 -18.65
C ILE A 180 3.17 6.11 -17.14
N PRO A 181 2.21 5.76 -16.27
CA PRO A 181 2.48 5.50 -14.85
C PRO A 181 3.46 4.33 -14.69
N THR A 182 4.44 4.50 -13.81
CA THR A 182 5.43 3.46 -13.52
C THR A 182 5.09 2.79 -12.19
N THR A 183 4.28 1.74 -12.24
CA THR A 183 4.08 0.79 -11.14
C THR A 183 4.64 -0.57 -11.56
N HIS A 184 4.99 -1.43 -10.61
CA HIS A 184 5.41 -2.81 -10.95
C HIS A 184 4.26 -3.59 -11.60
N ASP A 185 3.03 -3.38 -11.13
CA ASP A 185 1.80 -3.87 -11.76
C ASP A 185 1.01 -2.68 -12.35
N PRO A 186 0.82 -2.58 -13.68
CA PRO A 186 0.04 -1.51 -14.30
C PRO A 186 -1.44 -1.51 -13.86
N GLN A 187 -1.96 -2.64 -13.38
CA GLN A 187 -3.32 -2.79 -12.89
C GLN A 187 -3.50 -2.32 -11.44
N TYR A 188 -2.42 -2.04 -10.71
CA TYR A 188 -2.48 -1.67 -9.29
C TYR A 188 -3.45 -0.52 -9.03
N VAL A 189 -3.30 0.59 -9.77
CA VAL A 189 -4.15 1.78 -9.59
C VAL A 189 -5.60 1.55 -10.08
N PRO A 190 -5.85 1.02 -11.30
CA PRO A 190 -7.20 0.68 -11.73
C PRO A 190 -7.95 -0.26 -10.79
N ARG A 191 -7.28 -1.30 -10.28
CA ARG A 191 -7.88 -2.27 -9.34
C ARG A 191 -8.22 -1.62 -8.01
N GLY A 192 -7.35 -0.76 -7.49
CA GLY A 192 -7.65 0.03 -6.29
C GLY A 192 -8.87 0.93 -6.45
N LEU A 193 -8.98 1.65 -7.56
CA LEU A 193 -10.15 2.49 -7.84
C LEU A 193 -11.43 1.67 -8.00
N ALA A 194 -11.35 0.48 -8.61
CA ALA A 194 -12.47 -0.43 -8.71
C ALA A 194 -12.88 -1.00 -7.34
N GLY A 195 -11.91 -1.28 -6.46
CA GLY A 195 -12.14 -1.74 -5.11
C GLY A 195 -12.88 -0.73 -4.24
N ILE A 196 -12.52 0.56 -4.31
CA ILE A 196 -13.28 1.63 -3.63
C ILE A 196 -14.77 1.55 -4.02
N LYS A 197 -15.06 1.51 -5.33
CA LYS A 197 -16.45 1.44 -5.83
C LYS A 197 -17.18 0.19 -5.32
N ARG A 198 -16.48 -0.94 -5.23
CA ARG A 198 -17.01 -2.21 -4.73
C ARG A 198 -17.39 -2.10 -3.25
N PHE A 199 -16.51 -1.58 -2.40
CA PHE A 199 -16.79 -1.43 -0.97
C PHE A 199 -17.84 -0.35 -0.66
N SER A 200 -17.91 0.74 -1.43
CA SER A 200 -18.96 1.77 -1.25
C SER A 200 -20.38 1.25 -1.51
N LYS A 201 -20.56 0.28 -2.43
CA LYS A 201 -21.88 -0.33 -2.67
C LYS A 201 -22.34 -1.16 -1.47
N THR A 202 -21.40 -1.78 -0.77
CA THR A 202 -21.66 -2.64 0.38
C THR A 202 -22.04 -1.84 1.60
N GLU A 203 -21.34 -0.73 1.88
CA GLU A 203 -21.73 0.20 2.95
C GLU A 203 -23.19 0.62 2.81
N LYS A 204 -23.58 1.08 1.61
CA LYS A 204 -24.96 1.50 1.31
C LYS A 204 -26.01 0.39 1.44
N LYS A 205 -25.62 -0.87 1.25
CA LYS A 205 -26.52 -2.02 1.42
C LYS A 205 -26.75 -2.34 2.89
N ASN A 206 -25.73 -2.15 3.72
CA ASN A 206 -25.79 -2.40 5.16
C ASN A 206 -26.49 -1.27 5.94
N THR A 207 -26.45 -0.02 5.46
CA THR A 207 -27.18 1.11 6.09
C THR A 207 -28.68 1.16 5.75
N LYS A 208 -29.15 0.36 4.79
CA LYS A 208 -30.57 0.30 4.36
C LYS A 208 -31.34 -0.89 4.95
N ARG A 209 -30.74 -1.61 5.89
CA ARG A 209 -31.36 -2.67 6.69
C ARG A 209 -31.54 -2.16 8.11
#